data_AF-M0LTJ9-F1
#
_entry.id   AF-M0LTJ9-F1
#
_cell.length_a   1.000
_cell.length_b   1.000
_cell.length_c   1.000
_cell.angle_alpha   90.00
_cell.angle_beta   90.00
_cell.angle_gamma   90.00
#
_symmetry.space_group_name_H-M   'P 1'
#
loop_
_entity.id
_entity.type
_entity.pdbx_description
1 polymer ?
#
loop_
_entity_poly.entity_id
_entity_poly.type
_entity_poly.pdbx_seq_one_letter_code
_entity_poly.pdbx_strand_id
1 'polypeptide(L)'
;MPTDTATAIDSTDTIDTESSDELTQLLQRVEALEAENDRLQAELDSVHKQHREDHHAVARENHDLRKSNEQLRERVDKTEVKDSHLLDDIIDLENQLTDLEASSSTSENQSQDTSARDTELTPIERVAKLGNEGTGIEVTPSIERAVAIYEHWDEWAKKTPRGHVLKDGLKTLLRTATGEKLAWRQVYRAAEALEELSKGRIKFFHHDRHGKMFLEPPLETEHECHSSSVATKETPSANQL
;
A
#
# COMPACT_ATOMS: atom_id res chain seq x y z
N MET A 1 -94.46 40.35 -75.54
CA MET A 1 -93.99 41.04 -74.31
C MET A 1 -93.54 39.96 -73.35
N PRO A 2 -92.23 39.74 -73.15
CA PRO A 2 -91.74 38.83 -72.12
C PRO A 2 -91.71 39.58 -70.78
N THR A 3 -92.14 38.93 -69.72
CA THR A 3 -91.84 39.36 -68.35
C THR A 3 -91.09 38.22 -67.69
N ASP A 4 -89.81 38.49 -67.43
CA ASP A 4 -88.91 37.69 -66.62
C ASP A 4 -89.48 37.50 -65.22
N THR A 5 -89.58 36.24 -64.79
CA THR A 5 -89.87 35.88 -63.41
C THR A 5 -88.57 35.45 -62.76
N ALA A 6 -88.12 36.26 -61.81
CA ALA A 6 -86.89 36.09 -61.05
C ALA A 6 -86.87 34.79 -60.25
N THR A 7 -85.76 34.07 -60.37
CA THR A 7 -85.35 32.93 -59.54
C THR A 7 -84.72 33.47 -58.25
N ALA A 8 -85.36 33.25 -57.10
CA ALA A 8 -84.84 33.63 -55.79
C ALA A 8 -85.30 32.62 -54.74
N ILE A 9 -84.77 31.40 -54.79
CA ILE A 9 -84.85 30.43 -53.71
C ILE A 9 -83.73 29.40 -53.89
N ASP A 10 -82.55 29.66 -53.32
CA ASP A 10 -81.49 28.65 -53.12
C ASP A 10 -80.39 29.17 -52.17
N SER A 11 -80.65 29.25 -50.86
CA SER A 11 -79.61 29.64 -49.88
C SER A 11 -79.77 29.04 -48.48
N THR A 12 -80.84 28.29 -48.22
CA THR A 12 -81.06 27.61 -46.91
C THR A 12 -80.66 26.14 -46.94
N ASP A 13 -80.74 25.46 -48.10
CA ASP A 13 -80.33 24.06 -48.23
C ASP A 13 -78.79 23.89 -48.16
N THR A 14 -78.01 24.92 -48.51
CA THR A 14 -76.54 24.87 -48.48
C THR A 14 -75.96 24.91 -47.06
N ILE A 15 -76.64 25.60 -46.14
CA ILE A 15 -76.17 25.76 -44.75
C ILE A 15 -76.39 24.47 -43.95
N ASP A 16 -77.49 23.77 -44.21
CA ASP A 16 -77.79 22.48 -43.58
C ASP A 16 -76.85 21.36 -44.07
N THR A 17 -76.40 21.41 -45.34
CA THR A 17 -75.39 20.48 -45.87
C THR A 17 -74.00 20.70 -45.26
N GLU A 18 -73.56 21.95 -45.12
CA GLU A 18 -72.25 22.27 -44.52
C GLU A 18 -72.19 21.83 -43.05
N SER A 19 -73.26 22.07 -42.29
CA SER A 19 -73.37 21.64 -40.89
C SER A 19 -73.37 20.12 -40.74
N SER A 20 -73.97 19.39 -41.69
CA SER A 20 -73.99 17.92 -41.72
C SER A 20 -72.61 17.33 -42.01
N ASP A 21 -71.87 17.93 -42.94
CA ASP A 21 -70.51 17.52 -43.27
C ASP A 21 -69.53 17.76 -42.10
N GLU A 22 -69.63 18.90 -41.43
CA GLU A 22 -68.84 19.19 -40.22
C GLU A 22 -69.12 18.19 -39.08
N LEU A 23 -70.40 17.86 -38.85
CA LEU A 23 -70.78 16.86 -37.85
C LEU A 23 -70.18 15.48 -38.19
N THR A 24 -70.19 15.11 -39.47
CA THR A 24 -69.62 13.84 -39.93
C THR A 24 -68.10 13.81 -39.74
N GLN A 25 -67.40 14.91 -40.03
CA GLN A 25 -65.96 15.04 -39.77
C GLN A 25 -65.62 14.98 -38.27
N LEU A 26 -66.44 15.61 -37.42
CA LEU A 26 -66.27 15.53 -35.96
C LEU A 26 -66.47 14.11 -35.44
N LEU A 27 -67.48 13.38 -35.93
CA LEU A 27 -67.71 11.99 -35.56
C LEU A 27 -66.53 11.09 -35.95
N GLN A 28 -66.02 11.22 -37.17
CA GLN A 28 -64.82 10.49 -37.61
C GLN A 28 -63.60 10.82 -36.76
N ARG A 29 -63.44 12.09 -36.37
CA ARG A 29 -62.35 12.50 -35.49
C ARG A 29 -62.49 11.93 -34.07
N VAL A 30 -63.71 11.90 -33.52
CA VAL A 30 -63.97 11.30 -32.21
C VAL A 30 -63.65 9.81 -32.24
N GLU A 31 -64.13 9.09 -33.25
CA GLU A 31 -63.82 7.66 -33.43
C GLU A 31 -62.31 7.41 -33.54
N ALA A 32 -61.58 8.23 -34.30
CA ALA A 32 -60.13 8.13 -34.40
C ALA A 32 -59.42 8.39 -33.06
N LEU A 33 -59.88 9.39 -32.29
CA LEU A 33 -59.32 9.70 -30.97
C LEU A 33 -59.65 8.63 -29.92
N GLU A 34 -60.83 8.02 -29.98
CA GLU A 34 -61.21 6.89 -29.13
C GLU A 34 -60.32 5.68 -29.42
N ALA A 35 -60.13 5.34 -30.71
CA ALA A 35 -59.22 4.27 -31.11
C ALA A 35 -57.76 4.54 -30.69
N GLU A 36 -57.31 5.80 -30.76
CA GLU A 36 -55.98 6.19 -30.28
C GLU A 36 -55.86 6.09 -28.77
N ASN A 37 -56.87 6.50 -28.00
CA ASN A 37 -56.90 6.36 -26.55
C ASN A 37 -56.84 4.89 -26.13
N ASP A 38 -57.61 4.02 -26.77
CA ASP A 38 -57.57 2.58 -26.50
C ASP A 38 -56.19 1.99 -26.78
N ARG A 39 -55.55 2.42 -27.88
CA ARG A 39 -54.18 2.02 -28.22
C ARG A 39 -53.17 2.47 -27.15
N LEU A 40 -53.24 3.74 -26.74
CA LEU A 40 -52.35 4.30 -25.72
C LEU A 40 -52.57 3.64 -24.35
N GLN A 41 -53.81 3.32 -24.00
CA GLN A 41 -54.13 2.62 -22.76
C GLN A 41 -53.52 1.20 -22.76
N ALA A 42 -53.63 0.49 -23.87
CA ALA A 42 -53.01 -0.84 -24.02
C ALA A 42 -51.47 -0.77 -23.95
N GLU A 43 -50.86 0.24 -24.55
CA GLU A 43 -49.41 0.48 -24.47
C GLU A 43 -48.98 0.79 -23.03
N LEU A 44 -49.71 1.65 -22.32
CA LEU A 44 -49.45 1.99 -20.92
C LEU A 44 -49.52 0.74 -20.01
N ASP A 45 -50.53 -0.10 -20.21
CA ASP A 45 -50.69 -1.34 -19.45
C ASP A 45 -49.56 -2.34 -19.75
N SER A 46 -49.11 -2.40 -21.02
CA SER A 46 -47.96 -3.21 -21.43
C SER A 46 -46.67 -2.73 -20.75
N VAL A 47 -46.40 -1.42 -20.75
CA VAL A 47 -45.22 -0.83 -20.11
C VAL A 47 -45.26 -1.04 -18.59
N HIS A 48 -46.41 -0.85 -17.95
CA HIS A 48 -46.57 -1.11 -16.52
C HIS A 48 -46.35 -2.58 -16.15
N LYS A 49 -46.73 -3.51 -17.04
CA LYS A 49 -46.44 -4.93 -16.85
C LYS A 49 -44.94 -5.19 -16.98
N GLN A 50 -44.29 -4.68 -18.03
CA GLN A 50 -42.85 -4.83 -18.23
C GLN A 50 -42.05 -4.26 -17.05
N HIS A 51 -42.37 -3.05 -16.61
CA HIS A 51 -41.69 -2.42 -15.47
C HIS A 51 -41.80 -3.24 -14.19
N ARG A 52 -42.96 -3.89 -13.94
CA ARG A 52 -43.10 -4.80 -12.80
C ARG A 52 -42.21 -6.03 -12.93
N GLU A 53 -42.14 -6.61 -14.13
CA GLU A 53 -41.28 -7.77 -14.40
C GLU A 53 -39.80 -7.42 -14.23
N ASP A 54 -39.37 -6.28 -14.76
CA ASP A 54 -38.00 -5.77 -14.63
C ASP A 54 -37.66 -5.49 -13.16
N HIS A 55 -38.56 -4.86 -12.41
CA HIS A 55 -38.37 -4.62 -10.98
C HIS A 55 -38.21 -5.93 -10.20
N HIS A 56 -39.00 -6.97 -10.53
CA HIS A 56 -38.83 -8.29 -9.93
C HIS A 56 -37.53 -8.97 -10.34
N ALA A 57 -37.09 -8.82 -11.60
CA ALA A 57 -35.81 -9.36 -12.06
C ALA A 57 -34.64 -8.71 -11.30
N VAL A 58 -34.61 -7.39 -11.21
CA VAL A 58 -33.59 -6.62 -10.46
C VAL A 58 -33.61 -6.97 -8.97
N ALA A 59 -34.79 -7.18 -8.38
CA ALA A 59 -34.90 -7.59 -6.98
C ALA A 59 -34.29 -8.98 -6.72
N ARG A 60 -34.49 -9.94 -7.64
CA ARG A 60 -33.87 -11.28 -7.56
C ARG A 60 -32.35 -11.20 -7.68
N GLU A 61 -31.85 -10.48 -8.68
CA GLU A 61 -30.42 -10.31 -8.88
C GLU A 61 -29.75 -9.66 -7.66
N ASN A 62 -30.35 -8.62 -7.09
CA ASN A 62 -29.85 -7.99 -5.87
C ASN A 62 -29.85 -8.94 -4.67
N HIS A 63 -30.85 -9.80 -4.55
CA HIS A 63 -30.87 -10.81 -3.49
C HIS A 63 -29.71 -11.81 -3.65
N ASP A 64 -29.48 -12.29 -4.87
CA ASP A 64 -28.40 -13.22 -5.18
C ASP A 64 -27.02 -12.58 -4.97
N LEU A 65 -26.83 -11.33 -5.41
CA LEU A 65 -25.61 -10.56 -5.18
C LEU A 65 -25.34 -10.32 -3.69
N ARG A 66 -26.36 -10.03 -2.89
CA ARG A 66 -26.20 -9.91 -1.43
C ARG A 66 -25.78 -11.22 -0.80
N LYS A 67 -26.39 -12.33 -1.20
CA LYS A 67 -26.03 -13.67 -0.72
C LYS A 67 -24.59 -14.04 -1.10
N SER A 68 -24.17 -13.75 -2.32
CA SER A 68 -22.79 -13.99 -2.76
C SER A 68 -21.78 -13.13 -2.01
N ASN A 69 -22.08 -11.83 -1.78
CA ASN A 69 -21.22 -10.95 -0.99
C ASN A 69 -21.08 -11.43 0.46
N GLU A 70 -22.15 -11.91 1.07
CA GLU A 70 -22.10 -12.46 2.43
C GLU A 70 -21.18 -13.69 2.49
N GLN A 71 -21.29 -14.60 1.53
CA GLN A 71 -20.40 -15.76 1.44
C GLN A 71 -18.93 -15.37 1.22
N LEU A 72 -18.68 -14.32 0.42
CA LEU A 72 -17.32 -13.82 0.21
C LEU A 72 -16.75 -13.23 1.49
N ARG A 73 -17.54 -12.47 2.25
CA ARG A 73 -17.12 -11.93 3.56
C ARG A 73 -16.79 -13.05 4.53
N GLU A 74 -17.65 -14.05 4.68
CA GLU A 74 -17.38 -15.19 5.55
C GLU A 74 -16.08 -15.93 5.15
N ARG A 75 -15.82 -16.06 3.85
CA ARG A 75 -14.56 -16.66 3.36
C ARG A 75 -13.35 -15.80 3.71
N VAL A 76 -13.45 -14.48 3.57
CA VAL A 76 -12.39 -13.53 3.93
C VAL A 76 -12.11 -13.61 5.43
N ASP A 77 -13.13 -13.53 6.28
CA ASP A 77 -12.99 -13.62 7.74
C ASP A 77 -12.30 -14.94 8.14
N LYS A 78 -12.70 -16.06 7.51
CA LYS A 78 -12.07 -17.36 7.75
C LYS A 78 -10.61 -17.41 7.32
N THR A 79 -10.25 -16.77 6.21
CA THR A 79 -8.85 -16.67 5.79
C THR A 79 -8.05 -15.77 6.70
N GLU A 80 -8.60 -14.64 7.14
CA GLU A 80 -7.91 -13.72 8.06
C GLU A 80 -7.63 -14.38 9.41
N VAL A 81 -8.56 -15.18 9.93
CA VAL A 81 -8.34 -15.97 11.15
C VAL A 81 -7.22 -17.00 10.96
N LYS A 82 -7.18 -17.68 9.82
CA LYS A 82 -6.11 -18.63 9.50
C LYS A 82 -4.75 -17.95 9.35
N ASP A 83 -4.72 -16.81 8.67
CA ASP A 83 -3.50 -16.03 8.48
C ASP A 83 -2.98 -15.52 9.83
N SER A 84 -3.86 -15.08 10.74
CA SER A 84 -3.48 -14.73 12.11
C SER A 84 -2.84 -15.91 12.84
N HIS A 85 -3.44 -17.10 12.77
CA HIS A 85 -2.89 -18.29 13.42
C HIS A 85 -1.52 -18.67 12.84
N LEU A 86 -1.36 -18.62 11.51
CA LEU A 86 -0.08 -18.90 10.85
C LEU A 86 0.99 -17.87 11.23
N LEU A 87 0.62 -16.60 11.40
CA LEU A 87 1.54 -15.57 11.88
C LEU A 87 2.00 -15.84 13.31
N ASP A 88 1.09 -16.26 14.19
CA ASP A 88 1.44 -16.64 15.56
C ASP A 88 2.38 -17.86 15.58
N ASP A 89 2.08 -18.89 14.77
CA ASP A 89 2.95 -20.09 14.61
C ASP A 89 4.35 -19.71 14.09
N ILE A 90 4.44 -18.80 13.11
CA ILE A 90 5.72 -18.31 12.59
C ILE A 90 6.51 -17.61 13.69
N ILE A 91 5.86 -16.76 14.49
CA ILE A 91 6.52 -16.06 15.61
C ILE A 91 7.04 -17.07 16.63
N ASP A 92 6.25 -18.09 16.97
CA ASP A 92 6.66 -19.13 17.92
C ASP A 92 7.85 -19.96 17.39
N LEU A 93 7.84 -20.33 16.11
CA LEU A 93 8.95 -21.03 15.46
C LEU A 93 10.21 -20.15 15.36
N GLU A 94 10.06 -18.86 15.05
CA GLU A 94 11.18 -17.92 15.04
C GLU A 94 11.81 -17.77 16.43
N ASN A 95 11.00 -17.77 17.50
CA ASN A 95 11.51 -17.75 18.87
C ASN A 95 12.28 -19.04 19.20
N GLN A 96 11.74 -20.22 18.83
CA GLN A 96 12.42 -21.50 19.04
C GLN A 96 13.75 -21.60 18.27
N LEU A 97 13.79 -21.12 17.03
CA LEU A 97 15.03 -21.03 16.25
C LEU A 97 16.07 -20.15 16.94
N THR A 98 15.62 -19.03 17.52
CA THR A 98 16.51 -18.11 18.25
C THR A 98 17.10 -18.78 19.49
N ASP A 99 16.30 -19.51 20.27
CA ASP A 99 16.78 -20.25 21.44
C ASP A 99 17.76 -21.38 21.06
N LEU A 100 17.51 -22.04 19.92
CA LEU A 100 18.40 -23.06 19.36
C LEU A 100 19.72 -22.45 18.85
N GLU A 101 19.67 -21.30 18.20
CA GLU A 101 20.87 -20.58 17.74
C GLU A 101 21.73 -20.13 18.93
N ALA A 102 21.13 -19.53 19.96
CA ALA A 102 21.85 -19.12 21.16
C ALA A 102 22.49 -20.31 21.92
N SER A 103 21.82 -21.46 21.95
CA SER A 103 22.39 -22.68 22.52
C SER A 103 23.47 -23.32 21.62
N SER A 104 23.40 -23.14 20.31
CA SER A 104 24.43 -23.56 19.34
C SER A 104 25.69 -22.70 19.40
N SER A 105 25.57 -21.37 19.48
CA SER A 105 26.71 -20.44 19.63
C SER A 105 27.50 -20.66 20.93
N THR A 106 26.88 -21.29 21.93
CA THR A 106 27.54 -21.67 23.18
C THR A 106 28.37 -22.96 23.04
N SER A 107 28.16 -23.77 21.99
CA SER A 107 28.89 -25.03 21.73
C SER A 107 30.02 -24.91 20.69
N GLU A 108 30.07 -23.87 19.86
CA GLU A 108 31.05 -23.73 18.77
C GLU A 108 32.12 -22.64 18.98
N ASN A 109 32.66 -22.54 20.21
CA ASN A 109 33.89 -21.78 20.47
C ASN A 109 35.13 -22.68 20.43
N GLN A 110 35.24 -23.56 19.43
CA GLN A 110 36.51 -24.16 19.04
C GLN A 110 36.66 -24.23 17.52
N SER A 111 37.62 -23.45 17.03
CA SER A 111 38.37 -23.63 15.79
C SER A 111 37.75 -23.09 14.50
N GLN A 112 38.27 -21.94 14.02
CA GLN A 112 39.22 -21.95 12.91
C GLN A 112 39.72 -20.54 12.58
N ASP A 113 40.99 -20.32 12.95
CA ASP A 113 41.88 -19.32 12.38
C ASP A 113 42.30 -19.80 10.98
N THR A 114 41.78 -19.19 9.90
CA THR A 114 42.37 -19.35 8.57
C THR A 114 42.34 -18.07 7.71
N SER A 115 43.54 -17.72 7.26
CA SER A 115 43.92 -16.88 6.10
C SER A 115 43.97 -15.35 6.29
N ALA A 116 45.13 -14.93 6.78
CA ALA A 116 45.65 -13.58 6.88
C ALA A 116 45.94 -12.89 5.51
N ARG A 117 44.95 -12.78 4.61
CA ARG A 117 45.10 -12.01 3.36
C ARG A 117 44.04 -10.93 3.04
N ASP A 118 42.96 -10.82 3.82
CA ASP A 118 41.89 -9.81 3.61
C ASP A 118 41.75 -8.81 4.77
N THR A 119 42.86 -8.36 5.33
CA THR A 119 42.92 -7.68 6.64
C THR A 119 42.28 -6.28 6.69
N GLU A 120 41.83 -5.72 5.57
CA GLU A 120 41.33 -4.35 5.49
C GLU A 120 39.80 -4.23 5.35
N LEU A 121 39.09 -5.30 4.98
CA LEU A 121 37.63 -5.24 4.77
C LEU A 121 36.85 -5.80 5.96
N THR A 122 35.78 -5.09 6.32
CA THR A 122 34.81 -5.56 7.32
C THR A 122 34.03 -6.78 6.81
N PRO A 123 33.51 -7.65 7.70
CA PRO A 123 32.68 -8.79 7.32
C PRO A 123 31.56 -8.43 6.34
N ILE A 124 30.86 -7.31 6.55
CA ILE A 124 29.79 -6.85 5.64
C ILE A 124 30.32 -6.49 4.26
N GLU A 125 31.50 -5.86 4.17
CA GLU A 125 32.15 -5.52 2.91
C GLU A 125 32.58 -6.75 2.13
N ARG A 126 33.02 -7.79 2.83
CA ARG A 126 33.39 -9.06 2.19
C ARG A 126 32.16 -9.75 1.63
N VAL A 127 31.06 -9.82 2.39
CA VAL A 127 29.82 -10.45 1.92
C VAL A 127 29.23 -9.69 0.73
N ALA A 128 29.23 -8.35 0.78
CA ALA A 128 28.74 -7.52 -0.33
C ALA A 128 29.61 -7.63 -1.61
N LYS A 129 30.94 -7.79 -1.48
CA LYS A 129 31.85 -7.81 -2.65
C LYS A 129 32.14 -9.20 -3.21
N LEU A 130 32.30 -10.21 -2.36
CA LEU A 130 32.71 -11.56 -2.76
C LEU A 130 31.55 -12.57 -2.72
N GLY A 131 30.39 -12.20 -2.17
CA GLY A 131 29.30 -13.12 -1.93
C GLY A 131 29.61 -14.15 -0.83
N ASN A 132 28.71 -15.12 -0.67
CA ASN A 132 28.78 -16.10 0.42
C ASN A 132 30.03 -17.01 0.36
N GLU A 133 30.42 -17.43 -0.85
CA GLU A 133 31.35 -18.55 -1.09
C GLU A 133 32.79 -18.33 -0.56
N GLY A 134 33.16 -17.11 -0.15
CA GLY A 134 34.49 -16.79 0.37
C GLY A 134 34.56 -16.27 1.81
N THR A 135 33.43 -16.15 2.51
CA THR A 135 33.39 -15.42 3.81
C THR A 135 33.21 -16.28 5.04
N GLY A 136 32.81 -17.54 4.89
CA GLY A 136 32.56 -18.45 6.02
C GLY A 136 31.38 -18.03 6.91
N ILE A 137 30.53 -17.10 6.44
CA ILE A 137 29.36 -16.60 7.15
C ILE A 137 28.13 -17.26 6.55
N GLU A 138 27.32 -17.95 7.35
CA GLU A 138 26.03 -18.46 6.88
C GLU A 138 25.11 -17.29 6.53
N VAL A 139 24.75 -17.17 5.25
CA VAL A 139 23.87 -16.10 4.78
C VAL A 139 22.44 -16.39 5.23
N THR A 140 22.05 -15.80 6.36
CA THR A 140 20.68 -15.76 6.84
C THR A 140 19.91 -14.61 6.17
N PRO A 141 18.56 -14.66 6.10
CA PRO A 141 17.77 -13.57 5.52
C PRO A 141 18.01 -12.20 6.19
N SER A 142 18.38 -12.18 7.48
CA SER A 142 18.79 -10.95 8.18
C SER A 142 20.09 -10.37 7.62
N ILE A 143 21.05 -11.23 7.26
CA ILE A 143 22.34 -10.83 6.70
C ILE A 143 22.16 -10.32 5.27
N GLU A 144 21.33 -10.98 4.45
CA GLU A 144 20.99 -10.48 3.11
C GLU A 144 20.37 -9.09 3.16
N ARG A 145 19.44 -8.87 4.11
CA ARG A 145 18.87 -7.54 4.34
C ARG A 145 19.90 -6.54 4.87
N ALA A 146 20.83 -6.95 5.73
CA ALA A 146 21.92 -6.10 6.20
C ALA A 146 22.83 -5.68 5.03
N VAL A 147 23.15 -6.61 4.13
CA VAL A 147 23.91 -6.35 2.90
C VAL A 147 23.16 -5.36 2.01
N ALA A 148 21.86 -5.52 1.81
CA ALA A 148 21.06 -4.56 1.05
C ALA A 148 21.08 -3.15 1.65
N ILE A 149 21.06 -3.02 2.99
CA ILE A 149 21.20 -1.71 3.65
C ILE A 149 22.60 -1.13 3.40
N TYR A 150 23.64 -1.95 3.45
CA TYR A 150 25.02 -1.53 3.24
C TYR A 150 25.26 -1.10 1.78
N GLU A 151 24.78 -1.86 0.80
CA GLU A 151 24.93 -1.55 -0.63
C GLU A 151 24.28 -0.22 -1.02
N HIS A 152 23.14 0.09 -0.43
CA HIS A 152 22.42 1.34 -0.68
C HIS A 152 22.71 2.44 0.36
N TRP A 153 23.73 2.27 1.21
CA TRP A 153 23.99 3.18 2.32
C TRP A 153 24.20 4.62 1.86
N ASP A 154 25.01 4.82 0.83
CA ASP A 154 25.32 6.16 0.29
C ASP A 154 24.09 6.85 -0.34
N GLU A 155 23.11 6.08 -0.80
CA GLU A 155 21.86 6.61 -1.38
C GLU A 155 20.82 6.94 -0.31
N TRP A 156 20.73 6.10 0.71
CA TRP A 156 19.68 6.19 1.73
C TRP A 156 20.07 7.10 2.88
N ALA A 157 21.35 7.10 3.28
CA ALA A 157 21.83 7.88 4.40
C ALA A 157 22.01 9.36 4.03
N LYS A 158 21.56 10.25 4.91
CA LYS A 158 21.72 11.69 4.73
C LYS A 158 23.02 12.15 5.37
N LYS A 159 23.82 12.92 4.62
CA LYS A 159 25.03 13.55 5.15
C LYS A 159 24.68 14.59 6.22
N THR A 160 25.30 14.47 7.38
CA THR A 160 25.16 15.41 8.49
C THR A 160 26.55 15.75 9.06
N PRO A 161 26.69 16.83 9.86
CA PRO A 161 27.97 17.15 10.51
C PRO A 161 28.51 16.05 11.44
N ARG A 162 27.64 15.14 11.92
CA ARG A 162 28.03 14.00 12.76
C ARG A 162 28.28 12.72 11.95
N GLY A 163 28.30 12.81 10.61
CA GLY A 163 28.47 11.67 9.70
C GLY A 163 27.22 11.38 8.87
N HIS A 164 27.06 10.16 8.36
CA HIS A 164 25.88 9.76 7.59
C HIS A 164 24.81 9.18 8.51
N VAL A 165 23.57 9.67 8.38
CA VAL A 165 22.46 9.26 9.23
C VAL A 165 21.29 8.77 8.39
N LEU A 166 20.84 7.55 8.66
CA LEU A 166 19.59 7.01 8.14
C LEU A 166 18.52 7.10 9.24
N LYS A 167 17.54 7.98 9.04
CA LYS A 167 16.55 8.36 10.08
C LYS A 167 15.23 7.62 9.95
N ASP A 168 14.63 7.61 8.77
CA ASP A 168 13.25 7.19 8.57
C ASP A 168 13.09 6.35 7.30
N GLY A 169 12.02 5.56 7.25
CA GLY A 169 11.60 4.86 6.04
C GLY A 169 12.37 3.57 5.72
N LEU A 170 13.27 3.13 6.60
CA LEU A 170 14.07 1.90 6.41
C LEU A 170 13.23 0.68 6.00
N LYS A 171 12.08 0.47 6.66
CA LYS A 171 11.15 -0.62 6.33
C LYS A 171 10.61 -0.53 4.89
N THR A 172 10.39 0.68 4.40
CA THR A 172 9.89 0.92 3.03
C THR A 172 11.02 0.78 2.02
N LEU A 173 12.23 1.25 2.35
CA LEU A 173 13.43 1.12 1.54
C LEU A 173 13.80 -0.36 1.34
N LEU A 174 13.86 -1.13 2.42
CA LEU A 174 14.10 -2.57 2.37
C LEU A 174 13.06 -3.30 1.53
N ARG A 175 11.76 -2.99 1.72
CA ARG A 175 10.69 -3.57 0.89
C ARG A 175 10.86 -3.27 -0.59
N THR A 176 11.39 -2.09 -0.93
CA THR A 176 11.61 -1.69 -2.32
C THR A 176 12.83 -2.41 -2.91
N ALA A 177 13.89 -2.57 -2.12
CA ALA A 177 15.13 -3.24 -2.54
C ALA A 177 14.96 -4.76 -2.66
N THR A 178 14.30 -5.41 -1.70
CA THR A 178 14.17 -6.88 -1.65
C THR A 178 12.86 -7.40 -2.24
N GLY A 179 11.85 -6.54 -2.41
CA GLY A 179 10.51 -6.95 -2.83
C GLY A 179 9.67 -7.61 -1.74
N GLU A 180 10.18 -7.69 -0.49
CA GLU A 180 9.54 -8.45 0.59
C GLU A 180 8.61 -7.60 1.47
N LYS A 181 7.49 -8.19 1.93
CA LYS A 181 6.65 -7.60 2.98
C LYS A 181 7.25 -7.90 4.35
N LEU A 182 7.96 -6.92 4.91
CA LEU A 182 8.66 -7.08 6.19
C LEU A 182 7.85 -6.63 7.41
N ALA A 183 8.08 -7.27 8.56
CA ALA A 183 7.71 -6.79 9.88
C ALA A 183 8.82 -5.90 10.48
N TRP A 184 8.49 -5.00 11.42
CA TRP A 184 9.52 -4.12 12.03
C TRP A 184 10.60 -4.88 12.80
N ARG A 185 10.28 -6.03 13.40
CA ARG A 185 11.27 -6.90 14.05
C ARG A 185 12.34 -7.39 13.07
N GLN A 186 11.95 -7.81 11.87
CA GLN A 186 12.87 -8.27 10.82
C GLN A 186 13.79 -7.15 10.34
N VAL A 187 13.26 -5.92 10.29
CA VAL A 187 14.04 -4.71 9.97
C VAL A 187 15.07 -4.43 11.08
N TYR A 188 14.70 -4.56 12.34
CA TYR A 188 15.64 -4.36 13.46
C TYR A 188 16.70 -5.46 13.55
N ARG A 189 16.35 -6.72 13.27
CA ARG A 189 17.34 -7.81 13.17
C ARG A 189 18.35 -7.57 12.06
N ALA A 190 17.90 -7.08 10.90
CA ALA A 190 18.81 -6.69 9.82
C ALA A 190 19.72 -5.51 10.23
N ALA A 191 19.21 -4.60 11.06
CA ALA A 191 19.99 -3.49 11.60
C ALA A 191 21.06 -3.92 12.60
N GLU A 192 20.73 -4.85 13.49
CA GLU A 192 21.67 -5.45 14.45
C GLU A 192 22.75 -6.26 13.71
N ALA A 193 22.36 -7.07 12.73
CA ALA A 193 23.30 -7.79 11.87
C ALA A 193 24.23 -6.84 11.10
N LEU A 194 23.73 -5.69 10.62
CA LEU A 194 24.57 -4.68 9.97
C LEU A 194 25.59 -4.06 10.94
N GLU A 195 25.18 -3.73 12.17
CA GLU A 195 26.08 -3.17 13.18
C GLU A 195 27.21 -4.16 13.54
N GLU A 196 26.86 -5.43 13.73
CA GLU A 196 27.80 -6.51 14.02
C GLU A 196 28.77 -6.75 12.84
N LEU A 197 28.24 -6.93 11.62
CA LEU A 197 29.05 -7.21 10.43
C LEU A 197 29.88 -6.00 9.97
N SER A 198 29.46 -4.78 10.30
CA SER A 198 30.24 -3.55 10.05
C SER A 198 31.29 -3.28 11.14
N LYS A 199 31.42 -4.16 12.15
CA LYS A 199 32.32 -3.99 13.30
C LYS A 199 32.14 -2.63 14.00
N GLY A 200 30.90 -2.13 14.05
CA GLY A 200 30.56 -0.85 14.66
C GLY A 200 30.87 0.40 13.82
N ARG A 201 31.21 0.25 12.53
CA ARG A 201 31.32 1.37 11.58
C ARG A 201 29.95 2.03 11.38
N ILE A 202 28.89 1.24 11.26
CA ILE A 202 27.52 1.74 11.21
C ILE A 202 26.85 1.34 12.52
N LYS A 203 26.51 2.33 13.37
CA LYS A 203 25.91 2.10 14.69
C LYS A 203 24.40 2.23 14.64
N PHE A 204 23.70 1.31 15.30
CA PHE A 204 22.25 1.33 15.41
C PHE A 204 21.83 1.78 16.82
N PHE A 205 21.09 2.88 16.93
CA PHE A 205 20.74 3.45 18.23
C PHE A 205 19.32 4.01 18.27
N HIS A 206 18.80 4.19 19.48
CA HIS A 206 17.50 4.81 19.70
C HIS A 206 17.65 6.29 20.01
N HIS A 207 16.85 7.13 19.36
CA HIS A 207 16.80 8.56 19.56
C HIS A 207 15.39 9.01 19.93
N ASP A 208 15.26 9.77 21.02
CA ASP A 208 13.98 10.10 21.65
C ASP A 208 12.96 10.77 20.72
N ARG A 209 13.43 11.56 19.73
CA ARG A 209 12.55 12.27 18.78
C ARG A 209 12.28 11.56 17.46
N HIS A 210 13.13 10.60 17.08
CA HIS A 210 13.16 10.05 15.72
C HIS A 210 13.11 8.51 15.71
N GLY A 211 13.04 7.88 16.89
CA GLY A 211 13.02 6.43 16.99
C GLY A 211 14.39 5.82 16.70
N LYS A 212 14.39 4.63 16.11
CA LYS A 212 15.60 3.84 15.82
C LYS A 212 16.29 4.37 14.55
N MET A 213 17.56 4.73 14.64
CA MET A 213 18.34 5.31 13.55
C MET A 213 19.71 4.65 13.41
N PHE A 214 20.32 4.80 12.24
CA PHE A 214 21.74 4.47 12.04
C PHE A 214 22.61 5.70 11.97
N LEU A 215 23.85 5.59 12.46
CA LEU A 215 24.89 6.59 12.36
C LEU A 215 26.19 5.93 11.93
N GLU A 216 26.72 6.36 10.80
CA GLU A 216 28.13 6.20 10.48
C GLU A 216 28.86 7.47 10.93
N PRO A 217 29.65 7.44 12.02
CA PRO A 217 30.45 8.59 12.44
C PRO A 217 31.49 8.94 11.37
N PRO A 218 31.88 10.22 11.22
CA PRO A 218 32.97 10.57 10.33
C PRO A 218 34.21 9.82 10.81
N LEU A 219 34.90 9.16 9.88
CA LEU A 219 36.21 8.56 10.14
C LEU A 219 37.04 9.63 10.85
N GLU A 220 37.49 9.32 12.07
CA GLU A 220 38.38 10.22 12.80
C GLU A 220 39.61 10.44 11.92
N THR A 221 39.69 11.58 11.24
CA THR A 221 40.99 12.17 10.96
C THR A 221 41.61 12.34 12.33
N GLU A 222 42.64 11.54 12.62
CA GLU A 222 43.55 11.72 13.74
C GLU A 222 44.06 13.17 13.74
N HIS A 223 43.29 14.06 14.34
CA HIS A 223 43.80 15.32 14.83
C HIS A 223 44.01 15.10 16.32
N GLU A 224 45.22 14.61 16.62
CA GLU A 224 45.91 14.90 17.86
C GLU A 224 45.74 16.38 18.20
N CYS A 225 44.75 16.71 19.03
CA CYS A 225 44.82 17.88 19.87
C CYS A 225 45.38 17.41 21.21
N HIS A 226 46.69 17.20 21.21
CA HIS A 226 47.48 17.35 22.44
C HIS A 226 47.26 18.77 22.95
N SER A 227 46.27 18.95 23.83
CA SER A 227 46.27 20.07 24.77
C SER A 227 47.42 19.87 25.74
N SER A 228 48.61 20.22 25.28
CA SER A 228 49.77 20.51 26.11
C SER A 228 49.37 21.65 27.05
N SER A 229 49.25 21.33 28.32
CA SER A 229 49.55 22.30 29.37
C SER A 229 50.35 21.61 30.47
N VAL A 230 51.62 21.41 30.13
CA VAL A 230 52.70 21.32 31.10
C VAL A 230 52.91 22.72 31.67
N ALA A 231 52.52 22.92 32.92
CA ALA A 231 53.07 23.98 33.77
C ALA A 231 53.75 23.29 34.95
N THR A 232 55.08 23.15 34.87
CA THR A 232 55.89 22.63 35.98
C THR A 232 56.66 23.77 36.63
N LYS A 233 56.64 23.76 37.97
CA LYS A 233 57.54 24.40 38.95
C LYS A 233 57.31 25.91 39.13
N GLU A 234 57.30 26.46 40.35
CA GLU A 234 58.30 26.24 41.40
C GLU A 234 57.71 26.35 42.82
N THR A 235 58.17 25.45 43.68
CA THR A 235 58.12 25.53 45.14
C THR A 235 59.44 26.15 45.62
N PRO A 236 59.43 27.19 46.47
CA PRO A 236 60.56 27.45 47.35
C PRO A 236 60.25 26.95 48.75
N SER A 237 61.08 26.00 49.16
CA SER A 237 61.34 25.62 50.54
C SER A 237 61.84 26.83 51.33
N ALA A 238 61.28 27.08 52.51
CA ALA A 238 61.92 27.87 53.55
C ALA A 238 61.63 27.21 54.90
N ASN A 239 62.69 26.66 55.49
CA ASN A 239 62.73 26.20 56.87
C ASN A 239 63.95 26.86 57.53
N GLN A 240 63.76 27.31 58.79
CA GLN A 240 64.75 27.75 59.79
C GLN A 240 65.29 29.20 59.72
N LEU A 241 64.87 30.03 60.69
CA LEU A 241 65.57 30.23 61.98
C LEU A 241 64.61 30.81 63.03
#